data_AF-O34831-F1
#
_entry.id   AF-O34831-F1
#
_cell.length_a   1.000
_cell.length_b   1.000
_cell.length_c   1.000
_cell.angle_alpha   90.00
_cell.angle_beta   90.00
_cell.angle_gamma   90.00
#
_symmetry.space_group_name_H-M   'P 1'
#
loop_
_entity.id
_entity.type
_entity.pdbx_description
1 polymer ?
#
loop_
_entity_poly.entity_id
_entity_poly.type
_entity_poly.pdbx_seq_one_letter_code
_entity_poly.pdbx_strand_id
1 'polypeptide(L)'
;MKEFHLHKYPVTSVEGNEYAVSIYNDRHSKGFVKVSLYKKVRGFFRKEKFKCLTREGDFAPSYFEEKWDYDYIQMAINEVINYENSIKEQINHENKQKAAIEKFEAWSGQEV
;
A
#
# COMPACT_ATOMS: atom_id res chain seq x y z
N MET A 1 15.34 -15.58 17.36
CA MET A 1 15.35 -15.27 15.92
C MET A 1 16.01 -13.91 15.78
N LYS A 2 16.97 -13.73 14.86
CA LYS A 2 17.70 -12.46 14.72
C LYS A 2 16.76 -11.47 14.04
N GLU A 3 16.49 -10.33 14.68
CA GLU A 3 15.68 -9.28 14.05
C GLU A 3 16.34 -8.83 12.76
N PHE A 4 15.55 -8.67 11.70
CA PHE A 4 15.97 -8.15 10.42
C PHE A 4 15.06 -7.02 9.95
N HIS A 5 15.63 -6.18 9.10
CA HIS A 5 14.92 -5.16 8.36
C HIS A 5 15.53 -5.09 6.96
N LEU A 6 14.76 -5.52 5.97
CA LEU A 6 15.09 -5.47 4.55
C LEU A 6 14.47 -4.21 3.96
N HIS A 7 15.22 -3.53 3.09
CA HIS A 7 14.75 -2.37 2.37
C HIS A 7 15.16 -2.46 0.90
N LYS A 8 14.24 -2.18 -0.01
CA LYS A 8 14.48 -2.19 -1.45
C LYS A 8 13.84 -0.98 -2.12
N TYR A 9 14.63 -0.30 -2.94
CA TYR A 9 14.19 0.72 -3.89
C TYR A 9 15.09 0.68 -5.14
N PRO A 10 14.54 0.77 -6.37
CA PRO A 10 13.10 0.74 -6.66
C PRO A 10 12.54 -0.69 -6.63
N VAL A 11 11.26 -0.79 -6.28
CA VAL A 11 10.36 -1.89 -6.65
C VAL A 11 9.36 -1.29 -7.64
N THR A 12 9.41 -1.75 -8.89
CA THR A 12 8.64 -1.16 -9.99
C THR A 12 7.42 -2.02 -10.28
N SER A 13 6.23 -1.42 -10.27
CA SER A 13 4.99 -2.11 -10.64
C SER A 13 4.89 -2.34 -12.15
N VAL A 14 3.91 -3.16 -12.56
CA VAL A 14 3.61 -3.39 -13.98
C VAL A 14 3.21 -2.09 -14.70
N GLU A 15 2.60 -1.15 -13.98
CA GLU A 15 2.22 0.18 -14.48
C GLU A 15 3.41 1.16 -14.56
N GLY A 16 4.62 0.73 -14.15
CA GLY A 16 5.84 1.55 -14.17
C GLY A 16 5.99 2.47 -12.96
N ASN A 17 5.15 2.34 -11.93
CA ASN A 17 5.29 3.13 -10.70
C ASN A 17 6.43 2.58 -9.84
N GLU A 18 7.27 3.47 -9.31
CA GLU A 18 8.34 3.08 -8.39
C GLU A 18 7.94 3.25 -6.92
N TYR A 19 8.16 2.20 -6.14
CA TYR A 19 7.96 2.17 -4.70
C TYR A 19 9.26 1.79 -4.00
N ALA A 20 9.39 2.23 -2.76
CA ALA A 20 10.30 1.60 -1.81
C ALA A 20 9.50 0.67 -0.91
N VAL A 21 10.06 -0.50 -0.60
CA VAL A 21 9.43 -1.51 0.26
C VAL A 21 10.36 -1.82 1.40
N SER A 22 9.81 -1.81 2.62
CA SER A 22 10.49 -2.35 3.80
C SER A 22 9.78 -3.59 4.29
N ILE A 23 10.55 -4.63 4.60
CA ILE A 23 10.07 -5.87 5.23
C ILE A 23 10.87 -6.11 6.51
N TYR A 24 10.18 -6.27 7.63
CA TYR A 24 10.81 -6.43 8.94
C TYR A 24 9.99 -7.35 9.84
N ASN A 25 10.62 -7.96 10.84
CA ASN A 25 9.92 -8.86 11.75
C ASN A 25 8.80 -8.14 12.52
N ASP A 26 7.66 -8.80 12.68
CA ASP A 26 6.62 -8.35 13.60
C ASP A 26 7.10 -8.58 15.04
N ARG A 27 7.12 -7.52 15.84
CA ARG A 27 7.59 -7.56 17.24
C ARG A 27 6.65 -8.34 18.16
N HIS A 28 5.39 -8.48 17.79
CA HIS A 28 4.34 -9.05 18.63
C HIS A 28 3.93 -10.46 18.19
N SER A 29 4.14 -10.79 16.92
CA SER A 29 3.67 -12.05 16.33
C SER A 29 4.82 -12.85 15.72
N LYS A 30 5.23 -13.95 16.37
CA LYS A 30 6.27 -14.84 15.83
C LYS A 30 5.81 -15.47 14.51
N GLY A 31 6.72 -15.55 13.54
CA GLY A 31 6.42 -16.07 12.20
C GLY A 31 5.69 -15.08 11.30
N PHE A 32 5.55 -13.82 11.73
CA PHE A 32 4.99 -12.75 10.91
C PHE A 32 6.05 -11.70 10.57
N VAL A 33 5.91 -11.14 9.37
CA VAL A 33 6.64 -9.96 8.93
C VAL A 33 5.68 -8.85 8.58
N LYS A 34 6.13 -7.62 8.81
CA LYS A 34 5.46 -6.40 8.40
C LYS A 34 6.01 -5.95 7.05
N VAL A 35 5.13 -5.48 6.18
CA VAL A 35 5.50 -4.95 4.86
C VAL A 35 4.94 -3.53 4.73
N SER A 36 5.82 -2.55 4.54
CA SER A 36 5.46 -1.14 4.37
C SER A 36 5.90 -0.63 3.01
N LEU A 37 5.00 0.07 2.32
CA LEU A 37 5.29 0.76 1.07
C LEU A 37 5.55 2.23 1.30
N TYR A 38 6.44 2.78 0.49
CA TYR A 38 6.76 4.18 0.49
C TYR A 38 6.88 4.71 -0.94
N LYS A 39 6.56 5.98 -1.11
CA LYS A 39 6.86 6.74 -2.33
C LYS A 39 8.08 7.63 -2.10
N LYS A 40 9.01 7.66 -3.05
CA LYS A 40 10.10 8.64 -3.03
C LYS A 40 9.51 10.04 -3.15
N VAL A 41 9.89 10.92 -2.23
CA VAL A 41 9.53 12.33 -2.21
C VAL A 41 10.78 13.18 -2.24
N ARG A 42 10.67 14.40 -2.76
CA ARG A 42 11.80 15.33 -2.86
C ARG A 42 12.22 15.74 -1.44
N GLY A 43 13.40 15.27 -1.01
CA GLY A 43 14.02 15.70 0.24
C GLY A 43 14.75 17.04 0.07
N PHE A 44 15.02 17.71 1.20
CA PHE A 44 15.94 18.85 1.23
C PHE A 44 17.39 18.33 1.22
N PHE A 45 18.26 18.96 0.41
CA PHE A 45 19.70 18.66 0.30
C PHE A 45 20.08 17.23 -0.12
N ARG A 46 19.70 16.80 -1.33
CA ARG A 46 20.12 15.52 -1.97
C ARG A 46 19.84 14.23 -1.19
N LYS A 47 19.25 14.30 0.01
CA LYS A 47 18.83 13.12 0.77
C LYS A 47 17.52 12.61 0.21
N GLU A 48 17.50 11.34 -0.17
CA GLU A 48 16.28 10.66 -0.55
C GLU A 48 15.35 10.61 0.68
N LYS A 49 14.11 11.02 0.48
CA LYS A 49 13.08 10.95 1.51
C LYS A 49 11.95 10.08 0.98
N PHE A 50 11.38 9.27 1.85
CA PHE A 50 10.31 8.35 1.52
C PHE A 50 9.09 8.68 2.37
N LYS A 51 7.92 8.77 1.75
CA LYS A 51 6.64 8.95 2.43
C LYS A 51 5.93 7.60 2.47
N CYS A 52 5.56 7.13 3.67
CA CYS A 52 4.82 5.88 3.83
C CYS A 52 3.41 5.99 3.19
N LEU A 53 2.97 4.91 2.57
CA LEU A 53 1.69 4.81 1.86
C LEU A 53 0.69 3.88 2.54
N THR A 54 1.14 2.76 3.11
CA THR A 54 0.26 1.69 3.63
C THR A 54 0.11 1.66 5.15
N ARG A 55 1.05 2.29 5.90
CA ARG A 55 1.28 2.32 7.37
C ARG A 55 2.64 1.69 7.72
N GLU A 56 3.14 2.03 8.91
CA GLU A 56 4.42 1.56 9.45
C GLU A 56 4.28 1.11 10.90
N GLY A 57 5.31 0.44 11.42
CA GLY A 57 5.32 -0.12 12.76
C GLY A 57 4.27 -1.21 12.95
N ASP A 58 3.52 -1.12 14.05
CA ASP A 58 2.56 -2.16 14.45
C ASP A 58 1.33 -2.23 13.54
N PHE A 59 1.04 -1.11 12.86
CA PHE A 59 -0.11 -0.99 11.96
C PHE A 59 0.21 -1.30 10.50
N ALA A 60 1.46 -1.66 10.20
CA ALA A 60 1.83 -2.10 8.87
C ALA A 60 1.11 -3.41 8.50
N PRO A 61 0.80 -3.61 7.20
CA PRO A 61 0.38 -4.89 6.65
C PRO A 61 1.24 -6.04 7.17
N SER A 62 0.60 -7.11 7.63
CA SER A 62 1.26 -8.25 8.27
C SER A 62 1.04 -9.52 7.46
N TYR A 63 2.12 -10.27 7.26
CA TYR A 63 2.16 -11.48 6.45
C TYR A 63 2.73 -12.62 7.30
N PHE A 64 2.04 -13.77 7.30
CA PHE A 64 2.54 -14.99 7.96
C PHE A 64 3.57 -15.66 7.05
N GLU A 65 4.82 -15.74 7.48
CA GLU A 65 5.98 -16.12 6.65
C GLU A 65 5.80 -17.50 6.01
N GLU A 66 5.34 -18.49 6.79
CA GLU A 66 5.18 -19.87 6.34
C GLU A 66 4.12 -20.02 5.24
N LYS A 67 3.04 -19.21 5.28
CA LYS A 67 2.00 -19.22 4.23
C LYS A 67 2.55 -18.78 2.87
N TRP A 68 3.64 -18.03 2.86
CA TRP A 68 4.29 -17.49 1.67
C TRP A 68 5.60 -18.21 1.36
N ASP A 69 5.89 -19.34 2.00
CA ASP A 69 7.15 -20.08 1.86
C ASP A 69 8.38 -19.17 2.03
N TYR A 70 8.29 -18.19 2.94
CA TYR A 70 9.33 -17.19 3.21
C TYR A 70 9.73 -16.33 1.99
N ASP A 71 8.90 -16.28 0.93
CA ASP A 71 9.15 -15.46 -0.26
C ASP A 71 8.82 -13.98 -0.01
N TYR A 72 9.76 -13.27 0.58
CA TYR A 72 9.65 -11.83 0.84
C TYR A 72 9.54 -10.99 -0.44
N ILE A 73 10.02 -11.49 -1.58
CA ILE A 73 9.88 -10.79 -2.86
C ILE A 73 8.42 -10.80 -3.28
N GLN A 74 7.76 -11.96 -3.21
CA GLN A 74 6.33 -12.05 -3.49
C GLN A 74 5.48 -11.23 -2.52
N MET A 75 5.82 -11.20 -1.22
CA MET A 75 5.12 -10.33 -0.27
C MET A 75 5.26 -8.85 -0.64
N ALA A 76 6.46 -8.40 -1.02
CA ALA A 76 6.69 -7.04 -1.47
C ALA A 76 5.86 -6.68 -2.71
N ILE A 77 5.85 -7.57 -3.71
CA ILE A 77 5.09 -7.39 -4.96
C ILE A 77 3.59 -7.37 -4.65
N ASN A 78 3.11 -8.30 -3.81
CA ASN A 78 1.70 -8.37 -3.44
C ASN A 78 1.24 -7.10 -2.72
N GLU A 79 2.07 -6.53 -1.85
CA GLU A 79 1.72 -5.28 -1.19
C GLU A 79 1.61 -4.12 -2.20
N VAL A 80 2.51 -4.06 -3.19
CA VAL A 80 2.42 -3.08 -4.30
C VAL A 80 1.10 -3.25 -5.07
N ILE A 81 0.75 -4.47 -5.43
CA ILE A 81 -0.51 -4.78 -6.13
C ILE A 81 -1.72 -4.36 -5.29
N ASN A 82 -1.74 -4.73 -4.01
CA ASN A 82 -2.82 -4.35 -3.09
C ASN A 82 -2.98 -2.84 -3.00
N TYR A 83 -1.86 -2.11 -2.87
CA TYR A 83 -1.88 -0.67 -2.83
C TYR A 83 -2.42 -0.05 -4.12
N GLU A 84 -1.93 -0.47 -5.29
CA GLU A 84 -2.42 0.05 -6.56
C GLU A 84 -3.90 -0.26 -6.79
N ASN A 85 -4.36 -1.45 -6.40
CA ASN A 85 -5.78 -1.80 -6.44
C ASN A 85 -6.61 -0.92 -5.49
N SER A 86 -6.12 -0.63 -4.29
CA SER A 86 -6.81 0.26 -3.33
C SER A 86 -7.00 1.66 -3.90
N ILE A 87 -6.02 2.18 -4.65
CA ILE A 87 -6.12 3.49 -5.32
C ILE A 87 -7.17 3.44 -6.45
N LYS A 88 -7.16 2.37 -7.26
CA LYS A 88 -8.15 2.17 -8.33
C LYS A 88 -9.57 2.08 -7.75
N GLU A 89 -9.75 1.36 -6.65
CA GLU A 89 -11.02 1.24 -5.93
C GLU A 89 -11.49 2.59 -5.36
N GLN A 90 -10.58 3.36 -4.75
CA GLN A 90 -10.90 4.69 -4.22
C GLN A 90 -11.37 5.64 -5.32
N ILE A 91 -10.65 5.71 -6.45
CA ILE A 91 -11.04 6.53 -7.60
C ILE A 91 -12.42 6.11 -8.14
N ASN A 92 -12.66 4.81 -8.26
CA ASN A 92 -13.96 4.30 -8.71
C ASN A 92 -15.09 4.65 -7.72
N HIS A 93 -14.82 4.58 -6.42
CA HIS A 93 -15.76 4.99 -5.37
C HIS A 93 -16.10 6.48 -5.49
N GLU A 94 -15.09 7.35 -5.60
CA GLU A 94 -15.27 8.80 -5.77
C GLU A 94 -16.08 9.12 -7.03
N ASN A 95 -15.81 8.44 -8.15
CA ASN A 95 -16.56 8.62 -9.40
C ASN A 95 -18.03 8.18 -9.26
N LYS A 96 -18.29 7.04 -8.61
CA LYS A 96 -19.67 6.58 -8.34
C LYS A 96 -20.41 7.53 -7.42
N GLN A 97 -19.74 8.03 -6.38
CA GLN A 97 -20.30 8.99 -5.46
C GLN A 97 -20.67 10.29 -6.18
N LYS A 98 -19.77 10.82 -7.02
CA LYS A 98 -20.04 12.01 -7.82
C LYS A 98 -21.25 11.82 -8.75
N ALA A 99 -21.32 10.71 -9.47
CA ALA A 99 -22.46 10.40 -10.35
C ALA A 99 -23.78 10.24 -9.57
N ALA A 100 -23.74 9.68 -8.36
CA ALA A 100 -24.91 9.57 -7.50
C ALA A 100 -25.38 10.94 -6.98
N ILE A 101 -24.44 11.83 -6.63
CA ILE A 101 -24.74 13.21 -6.25
C ILE A 101 -25.40 13.95 -7.40
N GLU A 102 -24.83 13.90 -8.61
CA GLU A 102 -25.41 14.56 -9.80
C GLU A 102 -26.84 14.06 -10.10
N LYS A 103 -27.07 12.73 -9.98
CA LYS A 103 -28.41 12.16 -10.13
C LYS A 103 -29.38 12.65 -9.06
N PHE A 104 -28.92 12.79 -7.82
CA PHE A 104 -29.73 13.30 -6.73
C PHE A 104 -30.07 14.78 -6.90
N GLU A 105 -29.11 15.60 -7.33
CA GLU A 105 -29.33 17.03 -7.62
C GLU A 105 -30.28 17.25 -8.80
N ALA A 106 -30.26 16.37 -9.81
CA ALA A 106 -31.18 16.41 -10.93
C ALA A 106 -32.59 15.87 -10.61
N TRP A 107 -32.76 15.20 -9.48
CA TRP A 107 -34.05 14.62 -9.08
C TRP A 107 -35.03 15.72 -8.67
N SER A 108 -36.23 15.71 -9.25
CA SER A 108 -37.28 16.69 -8.97
C SER A 108 -37.87 16.60 -7.55
N GLY A 109 -37.45 15.61 -6.75
CA GLY A 109 -38.03 15.32 -5.44
C GLY A 109 -39.35 14.55 -5.49
N GLN A 110 -39.82 14.18 -6.68
CA GLN A 110 -41.04 13.38 -6.86
C GLN A 110 -40.70 11.90 -7.00
N GLU A 111 -41.45 11.05 -6.32
CA GLU A 111 -41.37 9.60 -6.51
C GLU A 111 -41.69 9.26 -7.98
N VAL A 112 -40.80 8.47 -8.61
CA VAL A 112 -40.89 8.06 -10.02
C VAL A 112 -41.64 6.75 -10.14
#